data_AF-A0A5R2N380-F1
#
_entry.id   AF-A0A5R2N380-F1
#
_cell.length_a   1.000
_cell.length_b   1.000
_cell.length_c   1.000
_cell.angle_alpha   90.00
_cell.angle_beta   90.00
_cell.angle_gamma   90.00
#
_symmetry.space_group_name_H-M   'P 1'
#
loop_
_entity.id
_entity.type
_entity.pdbx_description
1 polymer ?
#
loop_
_entity_poly.entity_id
_entity_poly.type
_entity_poly.pdbx_seq_one_letter_code
_entity_poly.pdbx_strand_id
1 'polypeptide(L)'
;AWSDSSHYKYVTISGSAAVTNDRGKIAELWEKTDKAWWESASDPEIRLIKVTPDEGELWDSPGLVMATAKMVFAAVSGAKPDVGDNAKVQL
;
A
#
# COMPACT_ATOMS: atom_id res chain seq x y z
N ALA A 1 -5.29 -1.36 -1.75
CA ALA A 1 -4.20 -2.34 -1.82
C ALA A 1 -3.08 -1.79 -2.69
N TRP A 2 -1.84 -2.14 -2.37
CA TRP A 2 -0.63 -1.78 -3.11
C TRP A 2 0.16 -3.05 -3.45
N SER A 3 0.88 -3.02 -4.58
CA SER A 3 1.67 -4.16 -5.04
C SER A 3 2.92 -3.71 -5.78
N ASP A 4 4.04 -4.33 -5.45
CA ASP A 4 5.25 -4.41 -6.27
C ASP A 4 5.46 -5.86 -6.67
N SER A 5 4.86 -6.24 -7.80
CA SER A 5 4.91 -7.61 -8.31
C SER A 5 6.30 -8.03 -8.76
N SER A 6 7.20 -7.09 -9.09
CA SER A 6 8.58 -7.41 -9.48
C SER A 6 9.39 -7.91 -8.29
N HIS A 7 9.08 -7.39 -7.09
CA HIS A 7 9.73 -7.79 -5.84
C HIS A 7 8.84 -8.65 -4.94
N TYR A 8 7.67 -9.07 -5.43
CA TYR A 8 6.69 -9.89 -4.69
C TYR A 8 6.31 -9.28 -3.32
N LYS A 9 6.09 -7.97 -3.30
CA LYS A 9 5.65 -7.24 -2.11
C LYS A 9 4.22 -6.77 -2.27
N TYR A 10 3.39 -7.03 -1.29
CA TYR A 10 1.97 -6.71 -1.33
C TYR A 10 1.51 -6.16 0.01
N VAL A 11 0.64 -5.14 -0.04
CA VAL A 11 0.04 -4.54 1.16
C VAL A 11 -1.45 -4.31 0.92
N THR A 12 -2.27 -4.77 1.86
CA THR A 12 -3.69 -4.41 1.97
C THR A 12 -3.89 -3.60 3.24
N ILE A 13 -4.79 -2.62 3.17
CA ILE A 13 -5.24 -1.83 4.31
C ILE A 13 -6.75 -1.77 4.21
N SER A 14 -7.43 -2.06 5.31
CA SER A 14 -8.86 -1.82 5.48
C SER A 14 -9.10 -0.78 6.55
N GLY A 15 -10.28 -0.18 6.52
CA GLY A 15 -10.66 0.83 7.49
C GLY A 15 -11.92 1.57 7.07
N SER A 16 -12.34 2.50 7.92
CA SER A 16 -13.48 3.36 7.65
C SER A 16 -13.08 4.54 6.77
N ALA A 17 -13.90 4.84 5.76
CA ALA A 17 -13.73 6.01 4.90
C ALA A 17 -14.82 7.06 5.17
N ALA A 18 -14.44 8.34 5.15
CA ALA A 18 -15.36 9.46 5.29
C ALA A 18 -15.01 10.58 4.31
N VAL A 19 -16.04 11.24 3.77
CA VAL A 19 -15.86 12.50 3.02
C VAL A 19 -15.77 13.64 4.03
N THR A 20 -14.78 14.50 3.88
CA THR A 20 -14.55 15.65 4.76
C THR A 20 -14.32 16.93 3.96
N ASN A 21 -14.53 18.08 4.61
CA ASN A 21 -14.27 19.41 4.06
C ASN A 21 -13.30 20.19 4.96
N ASP A 22 -12.22 19.54 5.39
CA ASP A 22 -11.18 20.16 6.19
C ASP A 22 -10.36 21.12 5.32
N ARG A 23 -10.64 22.42 5.44
CA ARG A 23 -9.98 23.45 4.63
C ARG A 23 -8.49 23.60 4.95
N GLY A 24 -8.09 23.33 6.19
CA GLY A 24 -6.68 23.35 6.58
C GLY A 24 -5.91 22.23 5.88
N LYS A 25 -6.47 21.02 5.91
CA LYS A 25 -5.84 19.86 5.28
C LYS A 25 -5.85 19.92 3.75
N ILE A 26 -6.89 20.49 3.14
CA ILE A 26 -6.91 20.77 1.69
C ILE A 26 -5.77 21.72 1.31
N ALA A 27 -5.59 22.80 2.07
CA ALA A 27 -4.49 23.74 1.82
C ALA A 27 -3.10 23.10 2.02
N GLU A 28 -2.97 22.20 3.00
CA GLU A 28 -1.73 21.46 3.28
C GLU A 28 -1.36 20.47 2.16
N LEU A 29 -2.34 19.74 1.63
CA LEU A 29 -2.13 18.69 0.62
C LEU A 29 -2.12 19.23 -0.83
N TRP A 30 -2.43 20.50 -1.03
CA TRP A 30 -2.52 21.09 -2.37
C TRP A 30 -1.17 21.15 -3.09
N GLU A 31 -1.10 20.58 -4.28
CA GLU A 31 0.06 20.58 -5.15
C GLU A 31 -0.15 21.40 -6.43
N LYS A 32 0.93 21.69 -7.17
CA LYS A 32 0.83 22.45 -8.43
C LYS A 32 0.00 21.71 -9.49
N THR A 33 0.03 20.38 -9.48
CA THR A 33 -0.70 19.52 -10.41
C THR A 33 -2.21 19.60 -10.23
N ASP A 34 -2.69 19.96 -9.04
CA ASP A 34 -4.13 20.09 -8.75
C ASP A 34 -4.77 21.25 -9.52
N LYS A 35 -3.96 22.22 -9.98
CA LYS A 35 -4.41 23.30 -10.87
C LYS A 35 -4.94 22.83 -12.22
N ALA A 36 -4.72 21.57 -12.59
CA ALA A 36 -5.35 20.97 -13.76
C ALA A 36 -6.87 20.79 -13.59
N TRP A 37 -7.37 20.81 -12.35
CA TRP A 37 -8.76 20.51 -12.01
C TRP A 37 -9.48 21.68 -11.32
N TRP A 38 -8.79 22.43 -10.47
CA TRP A 38 -9.37 23.57 -9.75
C TRP A 38 -8.45 24.79 -9.80
N GLU A 39 -9.04 25.99 -9.76
CA GLU A 39 -8.27 27.24 -9.81
C GLU A 39 -7.37 27.42 -8.58
N SER A 40 -7.81 26.97 -7.41
CA SER A 40 -7.04 27.03 -6.17
C SER A 40 -7.56 26.10 -5.08
N ALA A 41 -6.75 25.90 -4.03
CA ALA A 41 -7.11 25.14 -2.83
C ALA A 41 -8.31 25.71 -2.06
N SER A 42 -8.80 26.91 -2.37
CA SER A 42 -9.99 27.50 -1.74
C SER A 42 -11.30 27.16 -2.46
N ASP A 43 -11.25 26.41 -3.57
CA ASP A 43 -12.44 25.98 -4.29
C ASP A 43 -13.40 25.22 -3.34
N PRO A 44 -14.67 25.65 -3.23
CA PRO A 44 -15.64 25.09 -2.30
C PRO A 44 -16.13 23.69 -2.69
N GLU A 45 -15.85 23.22 -3.90
CA GLU A 45 -16.24 21.88 -4.37
C GLU A 45 -15.21 20.81 -3.99
N ILE A 46 -13.98 21.20 -3.63
CA ILE A 46 -12.95 20.25 -3.19
C ILE A 46 -13.39 19.55 -1.90
N ARG A 47 -13.31 18.21 -1.88
CA ARG A 47 -13.54 17.35 -0.72
C ARG A 47 -12.37 16.39 -0.55
N LEU A 48 -12.10 15.99 0.69
CA LEU A 48 -11.11 14.97 1.01
C LEU A 48 -11.81 13.65 1.33
N ILE A 49 -11.28 12.55 0.81
CA ILE A 49 -11.59 11.20 1.31
C ILE A 49 -10.57 10.87 2.38
N LYS A 50 -11.02 10.83 3.64
CA LYS A 50 -10.20 10.38 4.77
C LYS A 50 -10.46 8.89 5.00
N VAL A 51 -9.42 8.08 4.88
CA VAL A 51 -9.44 6.67 5.32
C VAL A 51 -8.77 6.58 6.68
N THR A 52 -9.43 5.95 7.65
CA THR A 52 -8.87 5.63 8.97
C THR A 52 -8.68 4.12 9.03
N PRO A 53 -7.43 3.63 8.88
CA PRO A 53 -7.15 2.21 8.91
C PRO A 53 -7.52 1.57 10.24
N ASP A 54 -8.03 0.34 10.20
CA ASP A 54 -8.24 -0.53 11.38
C ASP A 54 -7.38 -1.80 11.32
N GLU A 55 -7.08 -2.26 10.11
CA GLU A 55 -6.28 -3.44 9.84
C GLU A 55 -5.40 -3.24 8.61
N GLY A 56 -4.22 -3.85 8.64
CA GLY A 56 -3.37 -4.04 7.47
C GLY A 56 -2.81 -5.45 7.39
N GLU A 57 -2.62 -5.95 6.18
CA GLU A 57 -1.92 -7.20 5.93
C GLU A 57 -0.82 -6.97 4.88
N LEU A 58 0.35 -7.53 5.15
CA LEU A 58 1.51 -7.41 4.28
C LEU A 58 2.12 -8.77 3.98
N TRP A 59 2.64 -8.90 2.76
CA TRP A 59 3.40 -10.05 2.29
C TRP A 59 4.72 -9.56 1.70
N ASP A 60 5.83 -10.17 2.12
CA ASP A 60 7.17 -9.92 1.58
C ASP A 60 7.82 -11.26 1.22
N SER A 61 7.95 -11.52 -0.08
CA SER A 61 8.60 -12.72 -0.58
C SER A 61 9.90 -12.39 -1.32
N PRO A 62 10.87 -13.32 -1.35
CA PRO A 62 12.06 -13.16 -2.16
C PRO A 62 11.69 -13.00 -3.64
N GLY A 63 12.42 -12.13 -4.36
CA GLY A 63 12.30 -12.01 -5.81
C GLY A 63 12.46 -13.35 -6.56
N LEU A 64 11.94 -13.44 -7.78
CA LEU A 64 11.81 -14.68 -8.57
C LEU A 64 13.09 -15.54 -8.59
N VAL A 65 14.25 -14.90 -8.76
CA VAL A 65 15.56 -15.57 -8.80
C VAL A 65 15.87 -16.26 -7.48
N MET A 66 15.71 -15.56 -6.36
CA MET A 66 15.99 -16.10 -5.03
C MET A 66 14.96 -17.15 -4.63
N ALA A 67 13.68 -16.94 -4.96
CA ALA A 67 12.64 -17.95 -4.77
C ALA A 67 12.95 -19.24 -5.54
N THR A 68 13.37 -19.14 -6.82
CA THR A 68 13.75 -20.30 -7.64
C THR A 68 14.96 -21.03 -7.06
N ALA A 69 16.00 -20.31 -6.63
CA ALA A 69 17.17 -20.90 -6.00
C ALA A 69 16.83 -21.67 -4.71
N LYS A 70 15.99 -21.09 -3.84
CA LYS A 70 15.50 -21.74 -2.62
C LYS A 70 14.68 -23.01 -2.92
N MET A 71 13.84 -22.98 -3.96
CA MET A 71 13.06 -24.14 -4.40
C MET A 71 13.94 -25.28 -4.93
N VAL A 72 14.95 -24.97 -5.74
CA VAL A 72 15.92 -25.97 -6.22
C VAL A 72 16.69 -26.59 -5.07
N PHE A 73 17.17 -25.78 -4.12
CA PHE A 73 17.86 -26.28 -2.93
C PHE A 73 16.96 -27.19 -2.08
N ALA A 74 15.69 -26.81 -1.88
CA ALA A 74 14.71 -27.63 -1.17
C ALA A 74 14.45 -28.98 -1.86
N ALA A 75 14.35 -29.01 -3.19
CA ALA A 75 14.16 -30.25 -3.94
C ALA A 75 15.33 -31.24 -3.81
N VAL A 76 16.57 -30.72 -3.70
CA VAL A 76 17.77 -31.54 -3.52
C VAL A 76 17.98 -31.97 -2.07
N SER A 77 17.73 -31.07 -1.12
CA SER A 77 17.98 -31.30 0.32
C SER A 77 16.84 -32.01 1.06
N GLY A 78 15.62 -32.00 0.48
CA GLY A 78 14.40 -32.44 1.16
C GLY A 78 13.91 -31.48 2.25
N ALA A 79 14.59 -30.35 2.46
CA ALA A 79 14.18 -29.32 3.41
C ALA A 79 12.97 -28.52 2.89
N LYS A 80 12.11 -28.01 3.78
CA LYS A 80 11.02 -27.12 3.38
C LYS A 80 11.58 -25.76 2.95
N PRO A 81 11.17 -25.22 1.79
CA PRO A 81 11.59 -23.90 1.35
C PRO A 81 10.89 -22.81 2.17
N ASP A 82 11.68 -21.90 2.72
CA ASP A 82 11.19 -20.66 3.35
C ASP A 82 11.10 -19.55 2.28
N VAL A 83 9.89 -19.24 1.83
CA VAL A 83 9.63 -18.42 0.63
C VAL A 83 8.95 -17.07 0.93
N GLY A 84 9.12 -16.56 2.14
CA GLY A 84 8.71 -15.20 2.50
C GLY A 84 7.88 -15.15 3.78
N ASP A 85 7.60 -13.93 4.19
CA ASP A 85 6.90 -13.62 5.43
C ASP A 85 5.56 -12.95 5.13
N ASN A 86 4.59 -13.17 6.01
CA ASN A 86 3.36 -12.38 6.05
C ASN A 86 3.07 -11.92 7.47
N ALA A 87 2.46 -10.74 7.59
CA ALA A 87 2.01 -10.20 8.87
C ALA A 87 0.67 -9.49 8.73
N LYS A 88 -0.22 -9.76 9.67
CA LYS A 88 -1.49 -9.05 9.85
C LYS A 88 -1.39 -8.19 11.11
N VAL A 89 -1.79 -6.94 11.00
CA VAL A 89 -1.59 -5.90 12.02
C VAL A 89 -2.91 -5.19 12.28
N GLN A 90 -3.24 -4.98 13.55
CA GLN A 90 -4.30 -4.05 13.97
C GLN A 90 -3.69 -2.67 14.17
N LEU A 91 -4.35 -1.63 13.68
CA LEU A 91 -3.84 -0.26 13.58
C LEU A 91 -4.47 0.70 14.59
#